data_AF-M7ZW80-F1
#
_entry.id   AF-M7ZW80-F1
#
_cell.length_a   1.000
_cell.length_b   1.000
_cell.length_c   1.000
_cell.angle_alpha   90.00
_cell.angle_beta   90.00
_cell.angle_gamma   90.00
#
_symmetry.space_group_name_H-M   'P 1'
#
loop_
_entity.id
_entity.type
_entity.pdbx_description
1 polymer ?
#
loop_
_entity_poly.entity_id
_entity_poly.type
_entity_poly.pdbx_seq_one_letter_code
_entity_poly.pdbx_strand_id
1 'polypeptide(L)'
;MATYWKAALLARAAAGVGSCHSTKIFASLRCDVFFFLLFLKGGRGWKASELRLKSWDDLHKLWYVLLKEKNMLMSQRQMLASESMRFPNPERISKVKRSMCRIKHVLTERAIADPDPRRTAEMKRMINAM
;
A
#
# COMPACT_ATOMS: atom_id res chain seq x y z
N MET A 1 3.42 -20.15 -23.86
CA MET A 1 3.52 -19.63 -22.46
C MET A 1 2.48 -18.55 -22.12
N ALA A 2 1.87 -17.83 -23.08
CA ALA A 2 0.83 -16.81 -22.83
C ALA A 2 -0.63 -17.32 -22.91
N THR A 3 -0.85 -18.62 -23.11
CA THR A 3 -2.17 -19.21 -23.39
C THR A 3 -2.89 -19.75 -22.14
N TYR A 4 -2.18 -19.98 -21.03
CA TYR A 4 -2.77 -20.57 -19.82
C TYR A 4 -3.56 -19.57 -18.97
N TRP A 5 -3.23 -18.29 -19.03
CA TRP A 5 -3.91 -17.25 -18.22
C TRP A 5 -5.25 -16.82 -18.80
N LYS A 6 -5.39 -16.74 -20.13
CA LYS A 6 -6.69 -16.48 -20.78
C LYS A 6 -7.69 -17.63 -20.56
N ALA A 7 -7.21 -18.87 -20.56
CA ALA A 7 -8.06 -20.06 -20.37
C ALA A 7 -8.61 -20.16 -18.93
N ALA A 8 -7.81 -19.86 -17.90
CA ALA A 8 -8.26 -19.91 -16.51
C ALA A 8 -9.26 -18.79 -16.16
N LEU A 9 -9.14 -17.62 -16.79
CA LEU A 9 -10.06 -16.50 -16.58
C LEU A 9 -11.43 -16.72 -17.26
N LEU A 10 -11.44 -17.37 -18.43
CA LEU A 10 -12.67 -17.71 -19.16
C LEU A 10 -13.43 -18.89 -18.54
N ALA A 11 -12.72 -19.87 -17.96
CA ALA A 11 -13.37 -21.06 -17.39
C ALA A 11 -14.15 -20.80 -16.08
N ARG A 12 -13.94 -19.65 -15.42
CA ARG A 12 -14.61 -19.30 -14.15
C ARG A 12 -15.73 -18.27 -14.28
N ALA A 13 -15.93 -17.69 -15.46
CA ALA A 13 -17.04 -16.78 -15.73
C ALA A 13 -18.43 -17.48 -15.80
N ALA A 14 -18.47 -18.82 -15.80
CA ALA A 14 -19.70 -19.61 -15.91
C ALA A 14 -20.30 -20.09 -14.56
N ALA A 15 -19.61 -19.90 -13.43
CA ALA A 15 -20.12 -20.30 -12.12
C ALA A 15 -20.60 -19.07 -11.35
N GLY A 16 -21.89 -18.77 -11.45
CA GLY A 16 -22.52 -17.65 -10.77
C GLY A 16 -22.37 -17.73 -9.25
N VAL A 17 -21.91 -16.63 -8.65
CA VAL A 17 -22.09 -16.33 -7.23
C VAL A 17 -22.33 -14.82 -7.07
N GLY A 18 -23.50 -14.46 -6.57
CA GLY A 18 -23.73 -13.31 -5.69
C GLY A 18 -23.51 -11.91 -6.27
N SER A 19 -24.59 -11.31 -6.77
CA SER A 19 -24.68 -9.87 -7.05
C SER A 19 -24.65 -9.06 -5.76
N CYS A 20 -23.46 -8.71 -5.27
CA CYS A 20 -23.29 -7.70 -4.21
C CYS A 20 -23.39 -6.30 -4.85
N HIS A 21 -24.53 -5.64 -4.67
CA HIS A 21 -24.86 -4.35 -5.32
C HIS A 21 -24.03 -3.12 -4.90
N SER A 22 -23.02 -3.27 -4.03
CA SER A 22 -22.24 -2.13 -3.49
C SER A 22 -20.83 -1.98 -4.10
N THR A 23 -20.39 -2.88 -4.98
CA THR A 23 -19.04 -2.84 -5.60
C THR A 23 -19.03 -2.40 -7.07
N LYS A 24 -20.16 -1.93 -7.60
CA LYS A 24 -20.30 -1.53 -9.01
C LYS A 24 -19.48 -0.28 -9.43
N ILE A 25 -18.85 0.43 -8.48
CA ILE A 25 -18.00 1.59 -8.79
C ILE A 25 -16.58 1.18 -9.25
N PHE A 26 -16.13 -0.04 -9.00
CA PHE A 26 -14.75 -0.45 -9.32
C PHE A 26 -14.60 -1.46 -10.46
N ALA A 27 -15.71 -1.99 -11.01
CA ALA A 27 -15.66 -3.17 -11.86
C ALA A 27 -15.41 -2.92 -13.36
N SER A 28 -15.55 -1.69 -13.87
CA SER A 28 -15.61 -1.50 -15.34
C SER A 28 -14.32 -1.00 -16.03
N LEU A 29 -13.30 -0.48 -15.30
CA LEU A 29 -12.22 0.28 -15.96
C LEU A 29 -10.80 0.10 -15.40
N ARG A 30 -10.44 -1.03 -14.76
CA ARG A 30 -9.09 -1.16 -14.15
C ARG A 30 -8.32 -2.47 -14.33
N CYS A 31 -8.80 -3.42 -15.12
CA CYS A 31 -8.11 -4.72 -15.24
C CYS A 31 -6.72 -4.64 -15.92
N ASP A 32 -6.48 -3.70 -16.84
CA ASP A 32 -5.21 -3.64 -17.57
C ASP A 32 -4.04 -3.01 -16.79
N VAL A 33 -4.28 -1.97 -15.98
CA VAL A 33 -3.21 -1.32 -15.18
C VAL A 33 -2.89 -2.11 -13.91
N PHE A 34 -3.87 -2.82 -13.36
CA PHE A 34 -3.76 -3.60 -12.12
C PHE A 34 -2.89 -4.85 -12.28
N PHE A 35 -2.90 -5.45 -13.49
CA PHE A 35 -2.09 -6.62 -13.81
C PHE A 35 -0.59 -6.27 -13.97
N PHE A 36 -0.28 -5.09 -14.52
CA PHE A 36 1.11 -4.67 -14.75
C PHE A 36 1.88 -4.40 -13.43
N LEU A 37 1.20 -3.92 -12.39
CA LEU A 37 1.77 -3.70 -11.06
C LEU A 37 1.93 -4.98 -10.22
N LEU A 38 1.32 -6.09 -10.64
CA LEU A 38 1.41 -7.40 -9.97
C LEU A 38 2.75 -8.10 -10.27
N PHE A 39 3.36 -7.81 -11.41
CA PHE A 39 4.58 -8.47 -11.91
C PHE A 39 5.87 -7.66 -11.71
N LEU A 40 5.77 -6.37 -11.44
CA LEU A 40 6.93 -5.54 -11.09
C LEU A 40 7.49 -5.99 -9.75
N LYS A 41 8.67 -6.61 -9.77
CA LYS A 41 9.45 -6.96 -8.57
C LYS A 41 9.47 -5.74 -7.64
N GLY A 42 8.86 -5.89 -6.46
CA GLY A 42 8.81 -4.82 -5.47
C GLY A 42 10.22 -4.35 -5.13
N GLY A 43 10.49 -3.06 -5.33
CA GLY A 43 11.78 -2.44 -5.09
C GLY A 43 12.27 -2.57 -3.64
N ARG A 44 13.49 -2.11 -3.40
CA ARG A 44 14.08 -2.05 -2.06
C ARG A 44 13.24 -1.14 -1.14
N GLY A 45 13.02 -1.57 0.11
CA GLY A 45 12.36 -0.74 1.12
C GLY A 45 13.27 0.37 1.68
N TRP A 46 12.66 1.47 2.12
CA TRP A 46 13.36 2.65 2.65
C TRP A 46 14.20 2.36 3.89
N LYS A 47 15.46 2.82 3.93
CA LYS A 47 16.30 2.75 5.13
C LYS A 47 16.05 3.95 6.05
N ALA A 48 16.23 3.77 7.36
CA ALA A 48 16.12 4.87 8.31
C ALA A 48 17.15 5.99 8.05
N SER A 49 18.38 5.64 7.65
CA SER A 49 19.43 6.61 7.29
C SER A 49 19.03 7.54 6.15
N GLU A 50 18.34 7.01 5.12
CA GLU A 50 17.88 7.78 3.97
C GLU A 50 16.74 8.74 4.35
N LEU A 51 15.85 8.30 5.26
CA LEU A 51 14.71 9.09 5.73
C LEU A 51 15.13 10.23 6.65
N ARG A 52 16.22 10.08 7.41
CA ARG A 52 16.73 11.13 8.31
C ARG A 52 17.22 12.37 7.56
N LEU A 53 17.64 12.23 6.30
CA LEU A 53 18.13 13.33 5.46
C LEU A 53 16.99 14.13 4.79
N LYS A 54 15.74 13.71 4.93
CA LYS A 54 14.59 14.34 4.25
C LYS A 54 13.85 15.34 5.14
N SER A 55 13.30 16.39 4.51
CA SER A 55 12.47 17.38 5.18
C SER A 55 11.14 16.77 5.67
N TRP A 56 10.44 17.49 6.55
CA TRP A 56 9.12 17.06 7.03
C TRP A 56 8.11 16.91 5.89
N ASP A 57 8.05 17.88 4.97
CA ASP A 57 7.12 17.86 3.82
C ASP A 57 7.35 16.68 2.88
N ASP A 58 8.61 16.34 2.61
CA ASP A 58 8.94 15.21 1.75
C ASP A 58 8.56 13.88 2.40
N LEU A 59 8.77 13.75 3.71
CA LEU A 59 8.33 12.57 4.47
C LEU A 59 6.81 12.46 4.50
N HIS A 60 6.10 13.58 4.61
CA HIS A 60 4.64 13.62 4.57
C HIS A 60 4.09 13.22 3.19
N LYS A 61 4.66 13.76 2.11
CA LYS A 61 4.32 13.34 0.74
C LYS A 61 4.60 11.85 0.53
N LEU A 62 5.76 11.37 0.99
CA LEU A 62 6.13 9.96 0.90
C LEU A 62 5.15 9.06 1.67
N TRP A 63 4.68 9.49 2.85
CA TRP A 63 3.65 8.79 3.61
C TRP A 63 2.39 8.56 2.78
N TYR A 64 1.89 9.58 2.07
CA TYR A 64 0.71 9.43 1.22
C TYR A 64 0.92 8.52 0.03
N VAL A 65 2.10 8.54 -0.59
CA VAL A 65 2.44 7.61 -1.68
C VAL A 65 2.39 6.16 -1.16
N LEU A 66 3.01 5.90 -0.01
CA LEU A 66 2.98 4.58 0.62
C LEU A 66 1.57 4.17 1.08
N LEU A 67 0.75 5.13 1.53
CA LEU A 67 -0.63 4.89 1.92
C LEU A 67 -1.49 4.46 0.73
N LYS A 68 -1.34 5.13 -0.43
CA LYS A 68 -2.02 4.75 -1.67
C LYS A 68 -1.62 3.35 -2.11
N GLU A 69 -0.32 3.03 -2.05
CA GLU A 69 0.17 1.68 -2.36
C GLU A 69 -0.41 0.63 -1.39
N LYS A 70 -0.39 0.89 -0.08
CA LYS A 70 -0.98 0.01 0.93
C LYS A 70 -2.45 -0.25 0.63
N ASN A 71 -3.22 0.79 0.32
CA ASN A 71 -4.65 0.66 0.03
C ASN A 71 -4.90 -0.15 -1.25
N MET A 72 -4.12 0.09 -2.30
CA MET A 72 -4.18 -0.71 -3.53
C MET A 72 -3.89 -2.20 -3.26
N LEU A 73 -2.84 -2.51 -2.48
CA LEU A 73 -2.48 -3.89 -2.15
C LEU A 73 -3.54 -4.58 -1.26
N MET A 74 -4.20 -3.83 -0.39
CA MET A 74 -5.29 -4.36 0.44
C MET A 74 -6.51 -4.70 -0.41
N SER A 75 -6.90 -3.83 -1.35
CA SER A 75 -7.98 -4.13 -2.30
C SER A 75 -7.65 -5.34 -3.18
N GLN A 76 -6.40 -5.44 -3.68
CA GLN A 76 -5.91 -6.62 -4.41
C GLN A 76 -6.08 -7.91 -3.62
N ARG A 77 -5.63 -7.89 -2.36
CA ARG A 77 -5.73 -9.04 -1.47
C ARG A 77 -7.18 -9.47 -1.24
N GLN A 78 -8.09 -8.51 -1.09
CA GLN A 78 -9.51 -8.79 -0.93
C GLN A 78 -10.13 -9.42 -2.19
N MET A 79 -9.84 -8.88 -3.37
CA MET A 79 -10.32 -9.42 -4.65
C MET A 79 -9.82 -10.86 -4.89
N LEU A 80 -8.53 -11.10 -4.67
CA LEU A 80 -7.95 -12.44 -4.82
C LEU A 80 -8.51 -13.42 -3.79
N ALA A 81 -8.79 -12.96 -2.56
CA ALA A 81 -9.44 -13.77 -1.55
C ALA A 81 -10.88 -14.15 -1.95
N SER A 82 -11.66 -13.24 -2.53
CA SER A 82 -13.00 -13.57 -3.05
C SER A 82 -12.96 -14.56 -4.22
N GLU A 83 -11.88 -14.52 -5.02
CA GLU A 83 -11.67 -15.44 -6.13
C GLU A 83 -10.95 -16.73 -5.70
N SER A 84 -10.68 -16.94 -4.40
CA SER A 84 -9.92 -18.09 -3.86
C SER A 84 -8.54 -18.27 -4.53
N MET A 85 -7.90 -17.16 -4.90
CA MET A 85 -6.55 -17.13 -5.46
C MET A 85 -5.55 -16.63 -4.42
N ARG A 86 -4.34 -17.21 -4.44
CA ARG A 86 -3.26 -16.82 -3.52
C ARG A 86 -2.61 -15.53 -3.98
N PHE A 87 -2.28 -14.67 -3.00
CA PHE A 87 -1.56 -13.43 -3.27
C PHE A 87 -0.10 -13.73 -3.65
N PRO A 88 0.37 -13.29 -4.83
CA PRO A 88 1.67 -13.71 -5.35
C PRO A 88 2.88 -13.12 -4.61
N ASN A 89 2.72 -12.02 -3.86
CA ASN A 89 3.83 -11.34 -3.18
C ASN A 89 3.42 -10.71 -1.83
N PRO A 90 3.15 -11.51 -0.79
CA PRO A 90 2.70 -11.00 0.53
C PRO A 90 3.76 -10.14 1.22
N GLU A 91 5.05 -10.31 0.90
CA GLU A 91 6.13 -9.54 1.49
C GLU A 91 6.08 -8.06 1.13
N ARG A 92 5.47 -7.68 0.00
CA ARG A 92 5.31 -6.28 -0.41
C ARG A 92 4.53 -5.47 0.61
N ILE A 93 3.43 -6.02 1.14
CA ILE A 93 2.61 -5.37 2.17
C ILE A 93 3.45 -5.11 3.42
N SER A 94 4.26 -6.10 3.83
CA SER A 94 5.16 -5.97 4.98
C SER A 94 6.25 -4.94 4.75
N LYS A 95 6.81 -4.82 3.55
CA LYS A 95 7.82 -3.80 3.20
C LYS A 95 7.25 -2.38 3.25
N VAL A 96 6.04 -2.17 2.74
CA VAL A 96 5.35 -0.86 2.81
C VAL A 96 5.08 -0.49 4.27
N LYS A 97 4.51 -1.41 5.07
CA LYS A 97 4.26 -1.18 6.50
C LYS A 97 5.53 -0.87 7.28
N ARG A 98 6.64 -1.58 7.03
CA ARG A 98 7.93 -1.31 7.66
C ARG A 98 8.46 0.08 7.29
N SER A 99 8.30 0.51 6.04
CA SER A 99 8.72 1.84 5.61
C SER A 99 7.89 2.93 6.28
N MET A 100 6.58 2.75 6.39
CA MET A 100 5.68 3.64 7.15
C MET A 100 6.12 3.74 8.63
N CYS A 101 6.34 2.61 9.30
CA CYS A 101 6.80 2.61 10.69
C CYS A 101 8.13 3.38 10.87
N ARG A 102 9.08 3.23 9.94
CA ARG A 102 10.35 3.98 9.97
C ARG A 102 10.16 5.49 9.82
N ILE A 103 9.22 5.93 8.99
CA ILE A 103 8.90 7.36 8.86
C ILE A 103 8.39 7.91 10.21
N LYS A 104 7.42 7.22 10.83
CA LYS A 104 6.91 7.62 12.16
C LYS A 104 8.01 7.65 13.22
N HIS A 105 8.90 6.67 13.19
CA HIS A 105 10.04 6.60 14.10
C HIS A 105 10.97 7.81 13.94
N VAL A 106 11.42 8.12 12.72
CA VAL A 106 12.29 9.27 12.44
C VAL A 106 11.63 10.60 12.84
N LEU A 107 10.33 10.75 12.60
CA LEU A 107 9.60 11.96 13.02
C LEU A 107 9.47 12.07 14.55
N THR A 108 9.33 10.92 15.24
CA THR A 108 9.28 10.88 16.69
C THR A 108 10.65 11.17 17.31
N GLU A 109 11.75 10.66 16.72
CA GLU A 109 13.12 11.02 17.09
C GLU A 109 13.31 12.54 17.04
N ARG A 110 12.85 13.20 15.96
CA ARG A 110 12.92 14.67 15.82
C ARG A 110 12.11 15.38 16.90
N ALA A 111 10.90 14.90 17.20
CA ALA A 111 10.02 15.53 18.19
C ALA A 111 10.58 15.45 19.62
N ILE A 112 11.40 14.44 19.91
CA ILE A 112 12.10 14.30 21.19
C ILE A 112 13.32 15.22 21.26
N ALA A 113 13.98 15.47 20.13
CA ALA A 113 15.14 16.35 20.05
C ALA A 113 14.79 17.85 20.19
N ASP A 114 13.56 18.24 19.85
CA ASP A 114 13.07 19.61 20.03
C ASP A 114 12.90 19.94 21.54
N PRO A 115 13.52 21.03 22.04
CA PRO A 115 13.47 21.39 23.47
C PRO A 115 12.16 22.06 23.89
N ASP A 116 11.38 22.62 22.94
CA ASP A 116 10.12 23.31 23.22
C ASP A 116 8.94 22.32 23.30
N PRO A 117 8.31 22.16 24.48
CA PRO A 117 7.19 21.24 24.66
C PRO A 117 5.98 21.53 23.75
N ARG A 118 5.77 22.79 23.34
CA ARG A 118 4.63 23.16 22.48
C ARG A 118 4.81 22.62 21.06
N ARG A 119 5.99 22.82 20.49
CA ARG A 119 6.36 22.32 19.15
C ARG A 119 6.37 20.80 19.13
N THR A 120 6.92 20.16 20.17
CA THR A 120 6.86 18.70 20.30
C THR A 120 5.43 18.18 20.36
N ALA A 121 4.53 18.84 21.09
CA ALA A 121 3.13 18.44 21.18
C ALA A 121 2.41 18.57 19.83
N GLU A 122 2.64 19.65 19.09
CA GLU A 122 2.11 19.85 17.74
C GLU A 122 2.64 18.78 16.79
N MET A 123 3.95 18.53 16.76
CA MET A 123 4.54 17.53 15.89
C MET A 123 4.03 16.12 16.22
N LYS A 124 3.86 15.78 17.50
CA LYS A 124 3.24 14.52 17.93
C LYS A 124 1.79 14.39 17.47
N ARG A 125 0.99 15.47 17.52
CA ARG A 125 -0.38 15.48 16.99
C ARG A 125 -0.39 15.19 15.49
N MET A 126 0.49 15.84 14.74
CA MET A 126 0.62 15.61 13.29
C MET A 126 1.07 14.17 12.97
N ILE A 127 2.04 13.63 13.72
CA ILE A 127 2.51 12.24 13.56
C ILE A 127 1.40 11.22 13.81
N ASN A 128 0.53 11.48 14.78
CA ASN A 128 -0.60 10.61 15.09
C ASN A 128 -1.75 10.73 14.07
N ALA A 129 -1.88 11.89 13.42
CA ALA A 129 -2.85 12.11 12.35
C ALA A 129 -2.45 11.48 11.01
N MET A 130 -1.16 11.16 10.83
CA MET A 130 -0.64 10.40 9.69
C MET A 130 -0.98 8.91 9.77
#